data_AF-A0A956U2A2-F1
#
_entry.id   AF-A0A956U2A2-F1
#
_cell.length_a   1.000
_cell.length_b   1.000
_cell.length_c   1.000
_cell.angle_alpha   90.00
_cell.angle_beta   90.00
_cell.angle_gamma   90.00
#
_symmetry.space_group_name_H-M   'P 1'
#
loop_
_entity.id
_entity.type
_entity.pdbx_description
1 polymer ?
#
loop_
_entity_poly.entity_id
_entity_poly.type
_entity_poly.pdbx_seq_one_letter_code
_entity_poly.pdbx_strand_id
1 'polypeptide(L)'
;ANLGSSVGVTKAKNGDELEKAIDYACKFSSRIIVEKAITKPREIEISVLGNEEPVASCAGEVIPHREFYDYKAKYLEEGTGLIAPAELGGELAALLQDYAIRTFKALDCSGLGRVDFLIEEGTGAIYISEINTIPGFTNISMYPRLWEESGLRFKDLVSRLIELALERAASQKAFKTDFRDEI
;
A
#
# COMPACT_ATOMS: atom_id res chain seq x y z
N ALA A 1 -9.35 -1.59 -13.46
CA ALA A 1 -8.22 -1.67 -12.54
C ALA A 1 -8.37 -0.56 -11.52
N ASN A 2 -9.34 -0.73 -10.63
CA ASN A 2 -9.78 0.28 -9.65
C ASN A 2 -10.44 -0.41 -8.44
N LEU A 3 -10.07 -1.67 -8.20
CA LEU A 3 -10.65 -2.52 -7.16
C LEU A 3 -9.56 -2.80 -6.12
N GLY A 4 -9.99 -2.97 -4.88
CA GLY A 4 -9.13 -3.40 -3.78
C GLY A 4 -9.52 -4.80 -3.28
N SER A 5 -8.81 -5.27 -2.27
CA SER A 5 -9.09 -6.53 -1.57
C SER A 5 -9.08 -7.78 -2.47
N SER A 6 -8.27 -7.75 -3.53
CA SER A 6 -8.05 -8.87 -4.46
C SER A 6 -9.31 -9.34 -5.21
N VAL A 7 -10.37 -8.51 -5.25
CA VAL A 7 -11.59 -8.82 -6.00
C VAL A 7 -11.33 -8.73 -7.50
N GLY A 8 -11.68 -9.79 -8.23
CA GLY A 8 -11.45 -9.84 -9.68
C GLY A 8 -10.01 -10.19 -10.07
N VAL A 9 -9.14 -10.50 -9.11
CA VAL A 9 -7.73 -10.87 -9.36
C VAL A 9 -7.61 -12.39 -9.45
N THR A 10 -6.92 -12.88 -10.48
CA THR A 10 -6.66 -14.32 -10.69
C THR A 10 -5.25 -14.53 -11.22
N LYS A 11 -4.63 -15.67 -10.89
CA LYS A 11 -3.33 -16.09 -11.40
C LYS A 11 -3.52 -17.12 -12.50
N ALA A 12 -3.02 -16.83 -13.70
CA ALA A 12 -3.05 -17.74 -14.84
C ALA A 12 -1.66 -18.37 -15.06
N LYS A 13 -1.62 -19.69 -15.29
CA LYS A 13 -0.39 -20.47 -15.53
C LYS A 13 -0.20 -20.84 -17.01
N ASN A 14 -1.21 -20.61 -17.85
CA ASN A 14 -1.20 -20.87 -19.29
C ASN A 14 -2.19 -19.96 -20.03
N GLY A 15 -2.22 -20.05 -21.37
CA GLY A 15 -3.07 -19.23 -22.24
C GLY A 15 -4.57 -19.39 -21.98
N ASP A 16 -5.05 -20.62 -21.83
CA ASP A 16 -6.46 -20.91 -21.59
C ASP A 16 -6.95 -20.35 -20.24
N GLU A 17 -6.10 -20.40 -19.21
CA GLU A 17 -6.36 -19.79 -17.91
C GLU A 17 -6.37 -18.26 -18.00
N LEU A 18 -5.52 -17.67 -18.83
CA LEU A 18 -5.46 -16.22 -19.03
C LEU A 18 -6.74 -15.71 -19.69
N GLU A 19 -7.26 -16.39 -20.70
CA GLU A 19 -8.52 -16.02 -21.36
C GLU A 19 -9.68 -16.02 -20.34
N LYS A 20 -9.81 -17.08 -19.53
CA LYS A 20 -10.81 -17.17 -18.47
C LYS A 20 -10.63 -16.11 -17.39
N ALA A 21 -9.39 -15.78 -17.05
CA ALA A 21 -9.06 -14.74 -16.08
C ALA A 21 -9.51 -13.36 -16.57
N ILE A 22 -9.29 -13.06 -17.85
CA ILE A 22 -9.73 -11.81 -18.48
C ILE A 22 -11.26 -11.74 -18.48
N ASP A 23 -11.96 -12.79 -18.90
CA ASP A 23 -13.43 -12.84 -18.88
C ASP A 23 -14.01 -12.64 -17.48
N TYR A 24 -13.35 -13.20 -16.46
CA TYR A 24 -13.73 -12.98 -15.07
C TYR A 24 -13.51 -11.53 -14.64
N ALA A 25 -12.33 -10.95 -14.90
CA ALA A 25 -11.98 -9.58 -14.53
C ALA A 25 -12.88 -8.53 -15.24
N CYS A 26 -13.30 -8.80 -16.48
CA CYS A 26 -14.24 -7.96 -17.24
C CYS A 26 -15.58 -7.76 -16.54
N LYS A 27 -15.98 -8.66 -15.63
CA LYS A 27 -17.20 -8.52 -14.83
C LYS A 27 -17.12 -7.40 -13.79
N PHE A 28 -15.90 -6.99 -13.43
CA PHE A 28 -15.67 -6.02 -12.36
C PHE A 28 -15.08 -4.69 -12.84
N SER A 29 -14.45 -4.65 -14.01
CA SER A 29 -13.86 -3.43 -14.53
C SER A 29 -13.74 -3.43 -16.06
N SER A 30 -13.90 -2.25 -16.66
CA SER A 30 -13.72 -2.02 -18.10
C SER A 30 -12.26 -1.89 -18.53
N ARG A 31 -11.33 -1.75 -17.58
CA ARG A 31 -9.88 -1.74 -17.81
C ARG A 31 -9.25 -2.86 -17.00
N ILE A 32 -8.49 -3.72 -17.67
CA ILE A 32 -7.76 -4.84 -17.04
C ILE A 32 -6.27 -4.57 -17.18
N ILE A 33 -5.50 -4.96 -16.16
CA ILE A 33 -4.05 -5.00 -16.21
C ILE A 33 -3.65 -6.47 -16.14
N VAL A 34 -2.73 -6.86 -17.01
CA VAL A 34 -2.12 -8.20 -17.01
C VAL A 34 -0.64 -8.01 -16.70
N GLU A 35 -0.19 -8.63 -15.62
CA GLU A 35 1.17 -8.47 -15.10
C GLU A 35 1.89 -9.82 -15.08
N LYS A 36 3.22 -9.76 -15.23
CA LYS A 36 4.05 -10.94 -15.00
C LYS A 36 3.97 -11.31 -13.52
N ALA A 37 3.50 -12.53 -13.22
CA ALA A 37 3.49 -13.03 -11.85
C ALA A 37 4.92 -13.15 -11.29
N ILE A 38 5.17 -12.52 -10.14
CA ILE A 38 6.39 -12.73 -9.37
C ILE A 38 6.29 -14.11 -8.69
N THR A 39 7.35 -14.90 -8.78
CA THR A 39 7.34 -16.27 -8.24
C THR A 39 7.80 -16.24 -6.79
N LYS A 40 6.96 -16.77 -5.87
CA LYS A 40 7.20 -16.80 -4.42
C LYS A 40 7.65 -15.44 -3.84
N PRO A 41 6.89 -14.36 -4.06
CA PRO A 41 7.26 -13.07 -3.50
C PRO A 41 7.07 -13.07 -1.97
N ARG A 42 7.95 -12.34 -1.26
CA ARG A 42 7.62 -11.81 0.06
C ARG A 42 6.79 -10.55 -0.14
N GLU A 43 5.67 -10.44 0.59
CA GLU A 43 4.80 -9.28 0.58
C GLU A 43 5.16 -8.37 1.75
N ILE A 44 5.76 -7.21 1.46
CA ILE A 44 6.19 -6.24 2.47
C ILE A 44 5.32 -4.99 2.38
N GLU A 45 4.77 -4.53 3.50
CA GLU A 45 3.97 -3.31 3.59
C GLU A 45 4.72 -2.25 4.42
N ILE A 46 4.73 -0.99 3.96
CA ILE A 46 5.27 0.15 4.71
C ILE A 46 4.21 1.26 4.75
N SER A 47 3.96 1.78 5.95
CA SER A 47 3.06 2.91 6.16
C SER A 47 3.80 4.22 6.03
N VAL A 48 3.19 5.17 5.32
CA VAL A 48 3.71 6.52 5.09
C VAL A 48 2.72 7.54 5.65
N LEU A 49 3.24 8.53 6.37
CA LEU A 49 2.47 9.58 7.05
C LEU A 49 3.11 10.94 6.74
N GLY A 50 2.31 11.88 6.26
CA GLY A 50 2.74 13.27 6.05
C GLY A 50 2.20 13.92 4.79
N ASN A 51 2.59 15.18 4.60
CA ASN A 51 2.31 15.99 3.40
C ASN A 51 3.62 16.15 2.61
N GLU A 52 4.25 17.34 2.64
CA GLU A 52 5.49 17.66 1.90
C GLU A 52 6.71 16.86 2.40
N GLU A 53 6.79 16.64 3.71
CA GLU A 53 7.86 15.85 4.35
C GLU A 53 7.27 14.58 5.01
N PRO A 54 6.91 13.57 4.21
CA PRO A 54 6.38 12.31 4.70
C PRO A 54 7.48 11.46 5.33
N VAL A 55 7.09 10.70 6.34
CA VAL A 55 7.91 9.73 7.07
C VAL A 55 7.35 8.33 6.87
N ALA A 56 8.24 7.32 6.91
CA ALA A 56 7.87 5.92 6.80
C ALA A 56 7.95 5.20 8.16
N SER A 57 7.03 4.26 8.40
CA SER A 57 7.06 3.32 9.52
C SER A 57 8.15 2.25 9.33
N CYS A 58 8.33 1.36 10.30
CA CYS A 58 8.97 0.07 10.07
C CYS A 58 8.24 -0.74 8.99
N ALA A 59 8.93 -1.73 8.42
CA ALA A 59 8.36 -2.66 7.46
C ALA A 59 7.53 -3.73 8.17
N GLY A 60 6.39 -4.09 7.59
CA GLY A 60 5.60 -5.25 7.96
C GLY A 60 5.66 -6.31 6.88
N GLU A 61 5.53 -7.57 7.25
CA GLU A 61 5.44 -8.67 6.31
C GLU A 61 4.10 -9.39 6.45
N VAL A 62 3.53 -9.65 5.30
CA VAL A 62 2.31 -10.38 5.10
C VAL A 62 2.68 -11.81 4.73
N ILE A 63 2.29 -12.78 5.56
CA ILE A 63 2.52 -14.21 5.31
C ILE A 63 1.25 -14.80 4.69
N PRO A 64 1.27 -15.20 3.40
CA PRO A 64 0.12 -15.82 2.76
C PRO A 64 -0.19 -17.17 3.39
N HIS A 65 -1.47 -17.44 3.66
CA HIS A 65 -1.92 -18.79 4.06
C HIS A 65 -2.02 -19.76 2.86
N ARG A 66 -2.04 -19.24 1.61
CA ARG A 66 -2.12 -20.00 0.34
C ARG A 66 -1.24 -19.36 -0.72
N GLU A 67 -1.14 -19.99 -1.91
CA GLU A 67 -0.34 -19.52 -3.06
C GLU A 67 -0.69 -18.08 -3.56
N PHE A 68 -1.78 -17.46 -3.06
CA PHE A 68 -2.17 -16.08 -3.34
C PHE A 68 -2.97 -15.43 -2.18
N TYR A 69 -2.87 -14.11 -2.06
CA TYR A 69 -3.55 -13.28 -1.08
C TYR A 69 -4.97 -12.90 -1.56
N ASP A 70 -5.96 -13.79 -1.39
CA ASP A 70 -7.34 -13.55 -1.83
C ASP A 70 -8.22 -12.83 -0.79
N TYR A 71 -9.42 -12.37 -1.20
CA TYR A 71 -10.39 -11.68 -0.31
C TYR A 71 -10.75 -12.52 0.93
N LYS A 72 -10.83 -13.85 0.80
CA LYS A 72 -11.21 -14.74 1.90
C LYS A 72 -10.10 -14.82 2.94
N ALA A 73 -8.84 -14.83 2.52
CA ALA A 73 -7.68 -14.79 3.42
C ALA A 73 -7.59 -13.48 4.23
N LYS A 74 -8.06 -12.34 3.69
CA LYS A 74 -8.00 -11.06 4.41
C LYS A 74 -9.04 -10.91 5.53
N TYR A 75 -10.14 -11.67 5.53
CA TYR A 75 -11.28 -11.40 6.42
C TYR A 75 -12.02 -12.63 7.00
N LEU A 76 -11.77 -13.86 6.52
CA LEU A 76 -12.63 -15.02 6.84
C LEU A 76 -11.91 -16.23 7.46
N GLU A 77 -10.58 -16.31 7.46
CA GLU A 77 -9.84 -17.45 8.03
C GLU A 77 -8.78 -16.97 9.06
N GLU A 78 -8.79 -17.56 10.26
CA GLU A 78 -7.65 -17.52 11.19
C GLU A 78 -6.45 -18.19 10.49
N GLY A 79 -5.46 -17.41 10.02
CA GLY A 79 -4.29 -18.03 9.38
C GLY A 79 -3.33 -17.10 8.64
N THR A 80 -3.73 -15.87 8.34
CA THR A 80 -2.87 -14.90 7.68
C THR A 80 -1.96 -14.24 8.71
N GLY A 81 -0.67 -14.62 8.69
CA GLY A 81 0.32 -14.12 9.63
C GLY A 81 0.74 -12.71 9.27
N LEU A 82 0.63 -11.78 10.21
CA LEU A 82 1.15 -10.42 10.07
C LEU A 82 2.35 -10.26 11.00
N ILE A 83 3.53 -10.10 10.41
CA ILE A 83 4.80 -9.88 11.12
C ILE A 83 5.10 -8.39 11.08
N ALA A 84 5.25 -7.77 12.24
CA ALA A 84 5.63 -6.37 12.37
C ALA A 84 6.52 -6.24 13.62
N PRO A 85 7.78 -5.78 13.50
CA PRO A 85 8.49 -5.49 12.25
C PRO A 85 8.85 -6.77 11.47
N ALA A 86 8.90 -6.67 10.14
CA ALA A 86 9.34 -7.73 9.23
C ALA A 86 10.79 -8.14 9.49
N GLU A 87 11.10 -9.43 9.31
CA GLU A 87 12.46 -9.96 9.42
C GLU A 87 13.29 -9.59 8.18
N LEU A 88 13.89 -8.40 8.22
CA LEU A 88 14.70 -7.82 7.15
C LEU A 88 16.05 -7.33 7.71
N GLY A 89 17.10 -7.41 6.90
CA GLY A 89 18.36 -6.73 7.19
C GLY A 89 18.18 -5.21 7.19
N GLY A 90 18.92 -4.50 8.04
CA GLY A 90 18.76 -3.05 8.22
C GLY A 90 18.91 -2.24 6.92
N GLU A 91 19.82 -2.64 6.03
CA GLU A 91 20.01 -1.99 4.72
C GLU A 91 18.78 -2.14 3.82
N LEU A 92 18.20 -3.34 3.76
CA LEU A 92 17.00 -3.60 2.95
C LEU A 92 15.78 -2.88 3.51
N ALA A 93 15.62 -2.86 4.84
CA ALA A 93 14.54 -2.12 5.49
C ALA A 93 14.62 -0.62 5.18
N ALA A 94 15.81 -0.01 5.32
CA ALA A 94 16.04 1.40 5.01
C ALA A 94 15.79 1.71 3.52
N LEU A 95 16.20 0.82 2.62
CA LEU A 95 15.95 0.98 1.19
C LEU A 95 14.45 0.96 0.85
N LEU A 96 13.69 0.04 1.44
CA LEU A 96 12.24 -0.03 1.22
C LEU A 96 11.53 1.20 1.79
N GLN A 97 11.97 1.73 2.93
CA GLN A 97 11.46 2.98 3.50
C GLN A 97 11.72 4.17 2.57
N ASP A 98 12.93 4.29 2.00
CA ASP A 98 13.23 5.30 0.97
C ASP A 98 12.30 5.16 -0.24
N TYR A 99 12.13 3.94 -0.74
CA TYR A 99 11.23 3.69 -1.88
C TYR A 99 9.78 4.01 -1.57
N ALA A 100 9.30 3.74 -0.35
CA ALA A 100 7.95 4.07 0.07
C ALA A 100 7.73 5.60 0.07
N ILE A 101 8.68 6.35 0.64
CA ILE A 101 8.66 7.82 0.65
C ILE A 101 8.68 8.38 -0.78
N ARG A 102 9.58 7.87 -1.62
CA ARG A 102 9.70 8.32 -3.02
C ARG A 102 8.45 8.01 -3.83
N THR A 103 7.85 6.84 -3.64
CA THR A 103 6.57 6.46 -4.27
C THR A 103 5.46 7.41 -3.86
N PHE A 104 5.34 7.67 -2.55
CA PHE A 104 4.35 8.58 -2.00
C PHE A 104 4.49 10.01 -2.55
N LYS A 105 5.72 10.54 -2.60
CA LYS A 105 6.02 11.86 -3.18
C LYS A 105 5.76 11.89 -4.70
N ALA A 106 6.18 10.87 -5.43
CA ALA A 106 6.04 10.80 -6.89
C ALA A 106 4.57 10.77 -7.35
N LEU A 107 3.67 10.27 -6.50
CA LEU A 107 2.23 10.19 -6.76
C LEU A 107 1.43 11.32 -6.11
N ASP A 108 2.10 12.37 -5.62
CA ASP A 108 1.50 13.55 -4.97
C ASP A 108 0.51 13.16 -3.85
N CYS A 109 0.86 12.12 -3.08
CA CYS A 109 0.04 11.67 -1.97
C CYS A 109 0.16 12.61 -0.77
N SER A 110 -0.86 12.62 0.10
CA SER A 110 -0.89 13.47 1.30
C SER A 110 -1.67 12.81 2.43
N GLY A 111 -1.34 13.18 3.67
CA GLY A 111 -1.94 12.61 4.88
C GLY A 111 -1.39 11.22 5.19
N LEU A 112 -1.89 10.19 4.49
CA LEU A 112 -1.56 8.80 4.71
C LEU A 112 -1.45 8.00 3.43
N GLY A 113 -0.65 6.93 3.48
CA GLY A 113 -0.65 5.90 2.45
C GLY A 113 0.10 4.68 2.92
N ARG A 114 -0.20 3.53 2.33
CA ARG A 114 0.55 2.29 2.54
C ARG A 114 1.10 1.82 1.22
N VAL A 115 2.41 1.63 1.15
CA VAL A 115 3.09 1.14 -0.04
C VAL A 115 3.39 -0.34 0.15
N ASP A 116 2.90 -1.15 -0.77
CA ASP A 116 3.00 -2.59 -0.72
C ASP A 116 4.03 -3.03 -1.77
N PHE A 117 4.97 -3.88 -1.37
CA PHE A 117 6.10 -4.34 -2.15
C PHE A 117 6.04 -5.86 -2.33
N LEU A 118 6.52 -6.32 -3.48
CA LEU A 118 6.85 -7.72 -3.73
C LEU A 118 8.37 -7.83 -3.82
N ILE A 119 8.96 -8.72 -3.02
CA ILE A 119 10.39 -9.05 -3.11
C ILE A 119 10.50 -10.46 -3.66
N GLU A 120 11.09 -10.60 -4.86
CA GLU A 120 11.26 -11.90 -5.51
C GLU A 120 12.31 -12.74 -4.78
N GLU A 121 11.91 -13.93 -4.33
CA GLU A 121 12.82 -14.87 -3.69
C GLU A 121 13.91 -15.35 -4.69
N GLY A 122 15.15 -15.44 -4.23
CA GLY A 122 16.30 -15.87 -5.04
C GLY A 122 17.02 -14.73 -5.75
N THR A 123 16.31 -13.83 -6.43
CA THR A 123 16.95 -12.66 -7.08
C THR A 123 17.07 -11.46 -6.15
N GLY A 124 16.17 -11.33 -5.17
CA GLY A 124 16.07 -10.16 -4.30
C GLY A 124 15.52 -8.92 -5.01
N ALA A 125 14.96 -9.07 -6.23
CA ALA A 125 14.38 -7.95 -6.96
C ALA A 125 13.16 -7.38 -6.22
N ILE A 126 13.13 -6.06 -6.08
CA ILE A 126 12.08 -5.32 -5.38
C ILE A 126 11.13 -4.71 -6.42
N TYR A 127 9.84 -4.94 -6.24
CA TYR A 127 8.77 -4.38 -7.04
C TYR A 127 7.81 -3.62 -6.14
N ILE A 128 7.43 -2.40 -6.53
CA ILE A 128 6.29 -1.71 -5.92
C ILE A 128 5.03 -2.31 -6.53
N SER A 129 4.20 -2.96 -5.72
CA SER A 129 2.96 -3.59 -6.17
C SER A 129 1.86 -2.55 -6.30
N GLU A 130 1.56 -1.87 -5.20
CA GLU A 130 0.48 -0.89 -5.15
C GLU A 130 0.74 0.14 -4.04
N ILE A 131 0.00 1.24 -4.13
CA ILE A 131 -0.16 2.19 -3.03
C ILE A 131 -1.63 2.28 -2.66
N ASN A 132 -1.90 2.14 -1.37
CA ASN A 132 -3.22 2.29 -0.78
C ASN A 132 -3.31 3.66 -0.09
N THR A 133 -4.03 4.61 -0.69
CA THR A 133 -4.16 5.99 -0.14
C THR A 133 -5.16 6.08 1.02
N ILE A 134 -6.04 5.09 1.17
CA ILE A 134 -6.92 4.90 2.33
C ILE A 134 -6.78 3.45 2.78
N PRO A 135 -5.67 3.10 3.47
CA PRO A 135 -5.48 1.75 3.98
C PRO A 135 -6.47 1.43 5.11
N GLY A 136 -6.60 0.15 5.47
CA GLY A 136 -7.49 -0.27 6.55
C GLY A 136 -7.07 0.26 7.94
N PHE A 137 -8.06 0.50 8.80
CA PHE A 137 -7.89 0.99 10.19
C PHE A 137 -8.57 0.08 11.24
N THR A 138 -8.82 -1.19 10.90
CA THR A 138 -9.33 -2.16 11.88
C THR A 138 -8.22 -2.60 12.83
N ASN A 139 -8.59 -3.27 13.94
CA ASN A 139 -7.62 -3.76 14.94
C ASN A 139 -6.57 -4.74 14.38
N ILE A 140 -6.82 -5.33 13.20
CA ILE A 140 -5.91 -6.24 12.51
C ILE A 140 -5.25 -5.61 11.27
N SER A 141 -5.52 -4.33 11.00
CA SER A 141 -4.97 -3.66 9.83
C SER A 141 -3.50 -3.31 10.02
N MET A 142 -2.70 -3.52 8.98
CA MET A 142 -1.26 -3.30 9.05
C MET A 142 -0.89 -1.83 9.24
N TYR A 143 -1.63 -0.89 8.63
CA TYR A 143 -1.27 0.53 8.68
C TYR A 143 -1.12 1.10 10.11
N PRO A 144 -2.15 1.03 10.99
CA PRO A 144 -2.00 1.51 12.36
C PRO A 144 -0.99 0.68 13.16
N ARG A 145 -0.89 -0.63 12.91
CA ARG A 145 0.04 -1.52 13.63
C ARG A 145 1.49 -1.14 13.37
N LEU A 146 1.87 -0.84 12.12
CA LEU A 146 3.24 -0.45 11.79
C LEU A 146 3.65 0.86 12.45
N TRP A 147 2.72 1.81 12.57
CA TRP A 147 2.97 3.04 13.32
C TRP A 147 3.16 2.78 14.81
N GLU A 148 2.37 1.88 15.40
CA GLU A 148 2.53 1.49 16.81
C GLU A 148 3.89 0.84 17.09
N GLU A 149 4.31 -0.11 16.23
CA GLU A 149 5.65 -0.72 16.28
C GLU A 149 6.78 0.30 16.00
N SER A 150 6.46 1.40 15.31
CA SER A 150 7.38 2.53 15.09
C SER A 150 7.34 3.57 16.23
N GLY A 151 6.58 3.31 17.31
CA GLY A 151 6.50 4.17 18.49
C GLY A 151 5.40 5.24 18.45
N LEU A 152 4.53 5.24 17.44
CA LEU A 152 3.40 6.18 17.33
C LEU A 152 2.09 5.47 17.67
N ARG A 153 1.57 5.71 18.87
CA ARG A 153 0.31 5.09 19.33
C ARG A 153 -0.87 5.51 18.47
N PHE A 154 -1.87 4.64 18.35
CA PHE A 154 -3.06 4.87 17.52
C PHE A 154 -3.74 6.23 17.72
N LYS A 155 -3.93 6.67 18.97
CA LYS A 155 -4.55 7.98 19.27
C LYS A 155 -3.72 9.15 18.72
N ASP A 156 -2.40 9.05 18.87
CA ASP A 156 -1.47 10.09 18.44
C ASP A 156 -1.37 10.10 16.90
N LEU A 157 -1.43 8.92 16.26
CA LEU A 157 -1.56 8.77 14.80
C LEU A 157 -2.82 9.45 14.25
N VAL A 158 -3.99 9.18 14.84
CA VAL A 158 -5.26 9.80 14.40
C VAL A 158 -5.22 11.32 14.58
N SER A 159 -4.65 11.79 15.70
CA SER A 159 -4.49 13.22 15.96
C SER A 159 -3.59 13.86 14.90
N ARG A 160 -2.47 13.23 14.57
CA ARG A 160 -1.55 13.72 13.54
C ARG A 160 -2.19 13.77 12.15
N LEU A 161 -3.03 12.80 11.79
CA LEU A 161 -3.76 12.80 10.52
C LEU A 161 -4.74 13.98 10.42
N ILE A 162 -5.41 14.33 11.52
CA ILE A 162 -6.29 15.51 11.57
C ILE A 162 -5.47 16.79 11.39
N GLU A 163 -4.33 16.92 12.07
CA GLU A 163 -3.43 18.07 11.92
C GLU A 163 -2.95 18.22 10.48
N LEU A 164 -2.47 17.14 9.85
CA LEU A 164 -2.02 17.14 8.46
C LEU A 164 -3.12 17.59 7.49
N ALA A 165 -4.37 17.18 7.73
CA ALA A 165 -5.52 17.61 6.93
C ALA A 165 -5.79 19.12 7.07
N LEU A 166 -5.71 19.65 8.30
CA LEU A 166 -5.88 21.08 8.56
C LEU A 166 -4.73 21.91 7.96
N GLU A 167 -3.48 21.47 8.11
CA GLU A 167 -2.29 22.08 7.51
C GLU A 167 -2.44 22.20 5.98
N ARG A 168 -2.83 21.09 5.32
CA ARG A 168 -3.05 21.08 3.87
C ARG A 168 -4.19 21.99 3.45
N ALA A 169 -5.31 21.97 4.17
CA ALA A 169 -6.46 22.84 3.87
C ALA A 169 -6.10 24.33 4.02
N ALA A 170 -5.27 24.69 4.99
CA ALA A 170 -4.78 26.05 5.16
C ALA A 170 -3.84 26.47 4.02
N SER A 171 -2.91 25.60 3.62
CA SER A 171 -2.02 25.83 2.47
C SER A 171 -2.81 26.04 1.16
N GLN A 172 -3.84 25.23 0.90
CA GLN A 172 -4.64 25.35 -0.30
C GLN A 172 -5.43 26.67 -0.41
N LYS A 173 -5.89 27.21 0.74
CA LYS A 173 -6.58 28.51 0.77
C LYS A 173 -5.67 29.70 0.45
N ALA A 174 -4.35 29.53 0.54
CA ALA A 174 -3.41 30.59 0.22
C ALA A 174 -3.24 30.82 -1.29
N PHE A 175 -3.66 29.88 -2.14
CA PHE A 175 -3.60 30.05 -3.59
C PHE A 175 -4.71 30.99 -4.09
N LYS A 176 -4.36 31.89 -5.02
CA LYS A 176 -5.34 32.72 -5.73
C LYS A 176 -6.24 31.83 -6.59
N THR A 177 -7.55 32.10 -6.57
CA THR A 177 -8.56 31.37 -7.36
C THR A 177 -9.30 32.27 -8.36
N ASP A 178 -8.97 33.57 -8.40
CA ASP A 178 -9.48 34.52 -9.37
C ASP A 178 -8.36 35.38 -9.97
N PHE A 179 -8.66 35.97 -11.13
CA PHE A 179 -7.77 36.83 -11.90
C PHE A 179 -8.13 38.33 -11.70
N ARG A 180 -8.85 38.70 -10.64
CA ARG A 180 -9.48 40.03 -10.56
C ARG A 180 -8.48 41.17 -10.30
N ASP A 181 -7.25 40.84 -9.91
CA ASP A 181 -6.16 41.79 -9.72
C ASP A 181 -4.92 41.35 -10.53
N GLU A 182 -4.98 41.42 -11.86
CA GLU A 182 -3.86 41.64 -12.82
C GLU A 182 -4.17 41.06 -14.23
N ILE A 183 -4.75 41.87 -15.14
CA ILE A 183 -4.30 42.19 -16.52
C ILE A 183 -4.81 43.59 -16.86
#